data_AF-A0A5J4UAB0-F1
#
_entry.id   AF-A0A5J4UAB0-F1
#
_cell.length_a   1.000
_cell.length_b   1.000
_cell.length_c   1.000
_cell.angle_alpha   90.00
_cell.angle_beta   90.00
_cell.angle_gamma   90.00
#
_symmetry.space_group_name_H-M   'P 1'
#
loop_
_entity.id
_entity.type
_entity.pdbx_description
1 polymer ?
#
loop_
_entity_poly.entity_id
_entity_poly.type
_entity_poly.pdbx_seq_one_letter_code
_entity_poly.pdbx_strand_id
1 'polypeptide(L)'
;MEKMHFVKGDTDSAYWAVSGDSDAGYKQQFNYVIKDQQLYDENAKYYFSTFENDFLDQKKILGLAIENEGTEMIALALKNYYIKVGEKDKIKLKDVNQKTTKISKQNIADNINSGTITKATNM
;
A
#
# COMPACT_ATOMS: atom_id res chain seq x y z
N MET A 1 11.36 -4.74 16.12
CA MET A 1 10.40 -4.08 15.21
C MET A 1 9.31 -5.08 14.91
N GLU A 2 8.04 -4.67 14.91
CA GLU A 2 6.96 -5.54 14.42
C GLU A 2 7.20 -5.81 12.93
N LYS A 3 7.08 -7.07 12.49
CA LYS A 3 7.39 -7.45 11.10
C LYS A 3 6.39 -6.87 10.08
N MET A 4 5.27 -6.36 10.55
CA MET A 4 4.24 -5.70 9.74
C MET A 4 3.72 -4.48 10.49
N HIS A 5 3.46 -3.41 9.77
CA HIS A 5 2.92 -2.16 10.31
C HIS A 5 1.73 -1.71 9.48
N PHE A 6 0.59 -1.46 10.12
CA PHE A 6 -0.59 -0.93 9.46
C PHE A 6 -0.38 0.54 9.09
N VAL A 7 -0.54 0.88 7.81
CA VAL A 7 -0.36 2.26 7.32
C VAL A 7 -1.70 2.97 7.20
N LYS A 8 -2.67 2.38 6.48
CA LYS A 8 -4.04 2.88 6.42
C LYS A 8 -5.03 1.83 5.92
N GLY A 9 -6.32 2.08 6.11
CA GLY A 9 -7.41 1.35 5.46
C GLY A 9 -8.49 2.29 4.89
N ASP A 10 -9.29 1.79 3.96
CA ASP A 10 -10.47 2.44 3.40
C ASP A 10 -11.50 1.35 3.04
N THR A 11 -12.60 1.28 3.80
CA THR A 11 -13.71 0.30 3.72
C THR A 11 -13.30 -1.16 3.46
N ASP A 12 -12.93 -1.49 2.22
CA ASP A 12 -12.61 -2.82 1.69
C ASP A 12 -11.11 -3.00 1.35
N SER A 13 -10.27 -2.02 1.67
CA SER A 13 -8.82 -2.04 1.39
C SER A 13 -7.98 -1.68 2.60
N ALA A 14 -6.77 -2.24 2.68
CA ALA A 14 -5.77 -1.89 3.68
C ALA A 14 -4.36 -1.91 3.08
N TYR A 15 -3.50 -1.03 3.58
CA TYR A 15 -2.10 -0.95 3.22
C TYR A 15 -1.24 -1.23 4.44
N TRP A 16 -0.28 -2.13 4.26
CA TRP A 16 0.63 -2.58 5.30
C TRP A 16 2.07 -2.39 4.80
N ALA A 17 2.93 -1.88 5.67
CA ALA A 17 4.37 -1.94 5.48
C ALA A 17 4.85 -3.29 6.03
N VAL A 18 5.54 -4.06 5.20
CA VAL A 18 6.03 -5.40 5.54
C VAL A 18 7.55 -5.34 5.62
N SER A 19 8.11 -5.71 6.76
CA SER A 19 9.57 -5.84 6.91
C SER A 19 10.06 -7.03 6.09
N GLY A 20 11.33 -7.04 5.71
CA GLY A 20 11.92 -8.26 5.17
C GLY A 20 13.32 -8.02 4.70
N ASP A 21 13.68 -8.68 3.60
CA ASP A 21 15.02 -8.67 3.05
C ASP A 21 15.18 -7.55 2.01
N SER A 22 16.26 -6.77 2.11
CA SER A 22 16.51 -5.64 1.20
C SER A 22 16.85 -6.10 -0.22
N ASP A 23 17.45 -7.28 -0.37
CA ASP A 23 17.88 -7.82 -1.66
C ASP A 23 16.71 -8.46 -2.41
N ALA A 24 15.73 -9.00 -1.67
CA ALA A 24 14.46 -9.48 -2.24
C ALA A 24 13.55 -8.34 -2.75
N GLY A 25 13.72 -7.13 -2.19
CA GLY A 25 12.98 -5.94 -2.57
C GLY A 25 11.47 -6.02 -2.27
N TYR A 26 10.70 -5.09 -2.83
CA TYR A 26 9.27 -4.93 -2.50
C TYR A 26 8.36 -6.06 -3.00
N LYS A 27 8.86 -6.95 -3.88
CA LYS A 27 8.14 -8.13 -4.39
C LYS A 27 8.23 -9.35 -3.46
N GLN A 28 8.87 -9.20 -2.31
CA GLN A 28 9.04 -10.27 -1.34
C GLN A 28 7.73 -10.74 -0.68
N GLN A 29 6.64 -9.97 -0.83
CA GLN A 29 5.35 -10.25 -0.19
C GLN A 29 5.53 -10.57 1.31
N PHE A 30 5.13 -11.77 1.73
CA PHE A 30 5.17 -12.20 3.13
C PHE A 30 6.33 -13.16 3.44
N ASN A 31 7.19 -13.49 2.46
CA ASN A 31 8.15 -14.59 2.55
C ASN A 31 9.08 -14.51 3.78
N TYR A 32 9.47 -13.30 4.21
CA TYR A 32 10.39 -13.10 5.34
C TYR A 32 9.69 -12.79 6.67
N VAL A 33 8.37 -12.65 6.65
CA VAL A 33 7.58 -12.32 7.86
C VAL A 33 6.77 -13.47 8.41
N ILE A 34 6.50 -14.49 7.59
CA ILE A 34 5.89 -15.75 8.01
C ILE A 34 6.78 -16.39 9.09
N LYS A 35 6.17 -16.77 10.22
CA LYS A 35 6.86 -17.43 11.35
C LYS A 35 6.74 -18.94 11.30
N ASP A 36 5.61 -19.43 10.82
CA ASP A 36 5.29 -20.84 10.67
C ASP A 36 4.87 -21.07 9.22
N GLN A 37 5.81 -21.61 8.44
CA GLN A 37 5.61 -21.82 7.01
C GLN A 37 4.56 -22.89 6.75
N GLN A 38 4.56 -23.98 7.53
CA GLN A 38 3.60 -25.06 7.38
C GLN A 38 2.17 -24.54 7.61
N LEU A 39 1.96 -23.81 8.70
CA LEU A 39 0.66 -23.21 8.99
C LEU A 39 0.21 -22.25 7.88
N TYR A 40 1.12 -21.42 7.37
CA TYR A 40 0.81 -20.51 6.28
C TYR A 40 0.41 -21.27 5.00
N ASP A 41 1.20 -22.25 4.57
CA ASP A 41 0.96 -23.02 3.35
C ASP A 41 -0.36 -23.81 3.43
N GLU A 42 -0.67 -24.36 4.60
CA GLU A 42 -1.93 -25.09 4.84
C GLU A 42 -3.16 -24.17 4.79
N ASN A 43 -3.03 -22.90 5.17
CA ASN A 43 -4.16 -21.98 5.40
C ASN A 43 -4.31 -20.84 4.39
N ALA A 44 -3.25 -20.42 3.69
CA ALA A 44 -3.26 -19.26 2.79
C ALA A 44 -4.37 -19.35 1.73
N LYS A 45 -4.63 -20.55 1.21
CA LYS A 45 -5.70 -20.86 0.24
C LYS A 45 -7.12 -20.49 0.71
N TYR A 46 -7.36 -20.39 2.01
CA TYR A 46 -8.67 -19.98 2.52
C TYR A 46 -8.88 -18.48 2.38
N TYR A 47 -7.82 -17.69 2.48
CA TYR A 47 -7.86 -16.23 2.48
C TYR A 47 -7.50 -15.63 1.13
N PHE A 48 -6.42 -16.07 0.51
CA PHE A 48 -5.92 -15.54 -0.76
C PHE A 48 -6.38 -16.41 -1.93
N SER A 49 -6.43 -15.81 -3.13
CA SER A 49 -6.52 -16.56 -4.37
C SER A 49 -5.20 -17.31 -4.58
N THR A 50 -5.26 -18.64 -4.65
CA THR A 50 -4.07 -19.51 -4.79
C THR A 50 -4.05 -20.18 -6.15
N PHE A 51 -4.14 -19.42 -7.24
CA PHE A 51 -3.78 -19.99 -8.54
C PHE A 51 -2.30 -19.75 -8.78
N GLU A 52 -1.65 -20.78 -9.33
CA GLU A 52 -0.23 -20.88 -9.55
C GLU A 52 0.37 -19.59 -10.15
N ASN A 53 1.45 -19.11 -9.50
CA ASN A 53 2.45 -18.17 -10.03
C ASN A 53 2.06 -16.71 -10.29
N ASP A 54 0.85 -16.23 -9.99
CA ASP A 54 0.58 -14.78 -9.96
C ASP A 54 -0.53 -14.41 -8.97
N PHE A 55 -0.18 -13.78 -7.86
CA PHE A 55 -1.13 -13.31 -6.84
C PHE A 55 -1.88 -12.04 -7.27
N LEU A 56 -1.42 -11.35 -8.31
CA LEU A 56 -2.00 -10.10 -8.77
C LEU A 56 -3.29 -10.36 -9.56
N ASP A 57 -4.30 -9.51 -9.32
CA ASP A 57 -5.61 -9.47 -10.00
C ASP A 57 -6.57 -10.66 -9.81
N GLN A 58 -6.20 -11.70 -9.06
CA GLN A 58 -7.11 -12.81 -8.77
C GLN A 58 -7.96 -12.56 -7.53
N LYS A 59 -9.29 -12.66 -7.68
CA LYS A 59 -10.25 -12.38 -6.60
C LYS A 59 -11.02 -13.63 -6.19
N LYS A 60 -11.05 -13.89 -4.88
CA LYS A 60 -11.90 -14.90 -4.24
C LYS A 60 -13.05 -14.21 -3.52
N ILE A 61 -14.26 -14.75 -3.59
CA ILE A 61 -15.41 -14.23 -2.85
C ILE A 61 -15.09 -14.30 -1.34
N LEU A 62 -15.19 -13.16 -0.66
CA LEU A 62 -14.79 -12.96 0.75
C LEU A 62 -13.30 -13.27 1.05
N GLY A 63 -12.48 -13.40 0.02
CA GLY A 63 -11.03 -13.51 0.15
C GLY A 63 -10.34 -12.15 0.07
N LEU A 64 -9.06 -12.15 0.41
CA LEU A 64 -8.13 -11.02 0.25
C LEU A 64 -7.44 -11.12 -1.11
N ALA A 65 -7.25 -9.97 -1.76
CA ALA A 65 -6.48 -9.84 -2.99
C ALA A 65 -5.34 -8.85 -2.79
N ILE A 66 -4.15 -9.19 -3.28
CA ILE A 66 -3.02 -8.27 -3.30
C ILE A 66 -3.19 -7.36 -4.53
N GLU A 67 -3.61 -6.12 -4.31
CA GLU A 67 -3.90 -5.19 -5.42
C GLU A 67 -2.67 -4.40 -5.89
N ASN A 68 -1.76 -4.05 -4.97
CA ASN A 68 -0.57 -3.28 -5.30
C ASN A 68 0.55 -3.62 -4.31
N GLU A 69 1.78 -3.70 -4.83
CA GLU A 69 3.01 -3.79 -4.04
C GLU A 69 3.88 -2.59 -4.38
N GLY A 70 4.39 -1.92 -3.36
CA GLY A 70 5.09 -0.64 -3.52
C GLY A 70 6.31 -0.52 -2.64
N THR A 71 7.22 0.37 -3.03
CA THR A 71 8.45 0.65 -2.28
C THR A 71 8.23 1.70 -1.20
N GLU A 72 7.26 2.59 -1.39
CA GLU A 72 7.07 3.76 -0.54
C GLU A 72 5.58 4.12 -0.42
N MET A 73 5.16 4.52 0.78
CA MET A 73 3.82 5.04 1.01
C MET A 73 3.85 6.14 2.08
N ILE A 74 3.09 7.20 1.84
CA ILE A 74 2.88 8.29 2.79
C ILE A 74 1.38 8.55 2.90
N ALA A 75 0.80 8.34 4.08
CA ALA A 75 -0.61 8.60 4.35
C ALA A 75 -0.76 9.80 5.27
N LEU A 76 -1.29 10.92 4.75
CA LEU A 76 -1.57 12.12 5.54
C LEU A 76 -2.86 11.96 6.36
N ALA A 77 -3.89 11.43 5.69
CA ALA A 77 -5.20 11.21 6.25
C ALA A 77 -5.93 10.11 5.47
N LEU A 78 -7.09 9.70 5.97
CA LEU A 78 -7.99 8.83 5.22
C LEU A 78 -8.26 9.41 3.83
N LYS A 79 -8.12 8.56 2.80
CA LYS A 79 -8.30 8.90 1.37
C LYS A 79 -7.34 9.98 0.82
N ASN A 80 -6.31 10.38 1.57
CA ASN A 80 -5.30 11.37 1.17
C ASN A 80 -3.89 10.80 1.39
N TYR A 81 -3.31 10.23 0.33
CA TYR A 81 -2.04 9.51 0.41
C TYR A 81 -1.28 9.48 -0.92
N TYR A 82 0.01 9.22 -0.81
CA TYR A 82 0.92 8.89 -1.88
C TYR A 82 1.37 7.42 -1.76
N ILE A 83 1.52 6.74 -2.88
CA ILE A 83 2.15 5.42 -2.96
C ILE A 83 2.99 5.32 -4.24
N LYS A 84 4.16 4.68 -4.13
CA LYS A 84 5.03 4.34 -5.25
C LYS A 84 4.94 2.85 -5.54
N VAL A 85 4.32 2.48 -6.66
CA VAL A 85 4.14 1.10 -7.10
C VAL A 85 5.15 0.82 -8.21
N GLY A 86 6.29 0.20 -7.86
CA GLY A 86 7.45 0.10 -8.74
C GLY A 86 7.98 1.48 -9.15
N GLU A 87 7.92 1.81 -10.44
CA GLU A 87 8.34 3.12 -10.97
C GLU A 87 7.18 4.13 -11.07
N LYS A 88 5.94 3.73 -10.76
CA LYS A 88 4.76 4.58 -10.92
C LYS A 88 4.36 5.22 -9.61
N ASP A 89 4.36 6.55 -9.60
CA ASP A 89 3.80 7.35 -8.52
C ASP A 89 2.26 7.44 -8.65
N LYS A 90 1.56 7.19 -7.55
CA LYS A 90 0.11 7.38 -7.43
C LYS A 90 -0.18 8.29 -6.25
N ILE A 91 -0.88 9.39 -6.50
CA ILE A 91 -1.39 10.30 -5.49
C ILE A 91 -2.91 10.18 -5.47
N LYS A 92 -3.48 9.87 -4.31
CA LYS A 92 -4.94 9.88 -4.09
C LYS A 92 -5.24 10.98 -3.09
N LEU A 93 -6.02 11.95 -3.54
CA LEU A 93 -6.52 13.06 -2.73
C LEU A 93 -8.03 13.08 -2.85
N LYS A 94 -8.72 13.07 -1.72
CA LYS A 94 -10.18 13.19 -1.69
C LYS A 94 -10.55 14.66 -1.83
N ASP A 95 -11.64 14.93 -2.54
CA ASP A 95 -12.22 16.26 -2.67
C ASP A 95 -11.28 17.29 -3.36
N VAL A 96 -10.23 16.83 -4.05
CA VAL A 96 -9.30 17.66 -4.84
C VAL A 96 -9.26 17.20 -6.29
N ASN A 97 -9.50 18.12 -7.22
CA ASN A 97 -9.33 17.88 -8.66
C ASN A 97 -7.84 17.92 -9.02
N GLN A 98 -7.25 16.75 -9.23
CA GLN A 98 -5.82 16.61 -9.54
C GLN A 98 -5.45 17.06 -10.96
N LYS A 99 -6.42 17.26 -11.86
CA LYS A 99 -6.14 17.80 -13.20
C LYS A 99 -5.84 19.29 -13.15
N THR A 100 -6.57 20.01 -12.30
CA THR A 100 -6.42 21.46 -12.13
C THR A 100 -5.45 21.82 -11.02
N THR A 101 -5.40 21.00 -9.96
CA THR A 101 -4.50 21.20 -8.83
C THR A 101 -3.29 20.27 -8.94
N LYS A 102 -2.09 20.85 -9.03
CA LYS A 102 -0.82 20.11 -9.05
C LYS A 102 -0.26 19.96 -7.64
N ILE A 103 -0.69 18.93 -6.91
CA ILE A 103 -0.08 18.52 -5.64
C ILE A 103 0.89 17.37 -5.91
N SER A 104 2.11 17.50 -5.39
CA SER A 104 3.18 16.51 -5.53
C SER A 104 3.42 15.71 -4.25
N LYS A 105 4.20 14.64 -4.36
CA LYS A 105 4.75 13.90 -3.20
C LYS A 105 5.49 14.83 -2.23
N GLN A 106 6.29 15.77 -2.75
CA GLN A 106 7.09 16.65 -1.90
C GLN A 106 6.19 17.51 -1.01
N ASN A 107 5.08 18.03 -1.55
CA ASN A 107 4.11 18.78 -0.74
C ASN A 107 3.54 17.94 0.41
N ILE A 108 3.24 16.66 0.14
CA ILE A 108 2.75 15.71 1.16
C ILE A 108 3.83 15.48 2.23
N ALA A 109 5.08 15.25 1.83
CA ALA A 109 6.20 15.03 2.74
C ALA A 109 6.50 16.28 3.60
N ASP A 110 6.50 17.47 3.01
CA ASP A 110 6.75 18.73 3.71
C ASP A 110 5.67 19.02 4.76
N ASN A 111 4.41 18.70 4.48
CA ASN A 111 3.33 18.88 5.45
C ASN A 111 3.54 18.00 6.71
N ILE A 112 4.14 16.82 6.57
CA ILE A 112 4.46 15.93 7.70
C ILE A 112 5.73 16.38 8.42
N ASN A 113 6.81 16.54 7.67
CA ASN A 113 8.15 16.73 8.23
C ASN A 113 8.39 18.17 8.71
N SER A 114 7.80 19.13 8.02
CA SER A 114 8.04 20.57 8.22
C SER A 114 6.79 21.30 8.72
N GLY A 115 5.67 20.62 8.91
CA GLY A 115 4.41 21.21 9.39
C GLY A 115 3.81 22.24 8.43
N THR A 116 4.14 22.18 7.14
CA THR A 116 3.58 23.10 6.14
C THR A 116 2.11 22.82 5.88
N ILE A 117 1.41 23.81 5.32
CA ILE A 117 0.00 23.67 4.93
C ILE A 117 -0.12 23.82 3.41
N THR A 118 -0.46 22.73 2.74
CA THR A 118 -0.82 22.74 1.31
C THR A 118 -2.32 23.02 1.17
N LYS A 119 -2.69 23.98 0.32
CA LYS A 119 -4.09 24.31 0.00
C LYS A 119 -4.35 24.10 -1.49
N ALA A 120 -5.56 23.68 -1.81
CA ALA A 120 -6.04 23.49 -3.17
C ALA A 120 -7.43 24.12 -3.32
N THR A 121 -7.69 24.69 -4.50
CA THR A 121 -9.01 25.18 -4.88
C THR A 121 -9.45 24.41 -6.11
N ASN A 122 -10.58 23.71 -6.01
CA ASN A 122 -11.19 23.10 -7.18
C ASN A 122 -11.76 24.22 -8.07
N MET A 123 -11.15 24.41 -9.23
CA MET A 123 -11.76 25.14 -10.34
C MET A 123 -12.70 24.23 -11.12
#